data_AF-A0A1G8XSP0-F1
#
_entry.id   AF-A0A1G8XSP0-F1
#
_cell.length_a   1.000
_cell.length_b   1.000
_cell.length_c   1.000
_cell.angle_alpha   90.00
_cell.angle_beta   90.00
_cell.angle_gamma   90.00
#
_symmetry.space_group_name_H-M   'P 1'
#
loop_
_entity.id
_entity.type
_entity.pdbx_description
1 polymer ?
#
loop_
_entity_poly.entity_id
_entity_poly.type
_entity_poly.pdbx_seq_one_letter_code
_entity_poly.pdbx_strand_id
1 'polypeptide(L)'
;MKLDVNALGTFYRMAREGAGLAAGRLTHMTEVETQVGVTKLNFMRGREIRRDFEDATEKVAVRVKLTGAIEGYSMVVFERENALRVVETLLADSDSETDIDVDAGEFDEMTQSAVTEVGHIMNSGFIDGWADVLETVIDVSTPEFVEGVTAEPFFGEVDETPDEDDLALLFQSSIETVGTEIGFSHYLFPKRESMAALLDRLRTSGGIEYDKLDGFDRMAERGAEEVAKTATTLTGIDTSVEIRRLNFVSLEAIPEQVADETLVGVAFEFDGMPSGYLLFLFDEESAHEIVDAMVPMEVDEDGFGEMGTSAIKELGNIMASGFLDGWANVLDTTIDHSTPEFIHDMGAAAVDPVIIQLGENQEFAFVFDTVVMADGREFDCEVYAIPDENDLERALNNLDVDRIEETPTTAEFQELENS
;
A
#
# COMPACT_ATOMS: atom_id res chain seq x y z
N MET A 1 1.08 -19.58 12.33
CA MET A 1 1.09 -18.28 13.08
C MET A 1 -0.33 -17.72 13.02
N LYS A 2 -0.77 -16.83 13.92
CA LYS A 2 -2.10 -16.19 13.81
C LYS A 2 -2.00 -14.68 14.03
N LEU A 3 -2.66 -13.89 13.20
CA LEU A 3 -2.75 -12.42 13.22
C LEU A 3 -4.19 -12.01 13.53
N ASP A 4 -4.43 -11.27 14.61
CA ASP A 4 -5.73 -10.62 14.84
C ASP A 4 -5.69 -9.14 14.41
N VAL A 5 -6.86 -8.51 14.36
CA VAL A 5 -6.99 -7.09 14.01
C VAL A 5 -6.23 -6.19 15.00
N ASN A 6 -6.10 -6.61 16.26
CA ASN A 6 -5.28 -5.89 17.24
C ASN A 6 -3.79 -5.90 16.88
N ALA A 7 -3.27 -7.04 16.43
CA ALA A 7 -1.91 -7.13 15.92
C ALA A 7 -1.71 -6.24 14.68
N LEU A 8 -2.67 -6.22 13.74
CA LEU A 8 -2.66 -5.27 12.61
C LEU A 8 -2.56 -3.82 13.09
N GLY A 9 -3.41 -3.41 14.03
CA GLY A 9 -3.36 -2.07 14.59
C GLY A 9 -2.08 -1.76 15.35
N THR A 10 -1.43 -2.78 15.92
CA THR A 10 -0.11 -2.62 16.52
C THR A 10 0.97 -2.41 15.46
N PHE A 11 0.95 -3.14 14.34
CA PHE A 11 1.85 -2.88 13.21
C PHE A 11 1.65 -1.49 12.61
N TYR A 12 0.41 -1.02 12.50
CA TYR A 12 0.14 0.34 12.04
C TYR A 12 0.69 1.40 13.00
N ARG A 13 0.47 1.23 14.32
CA ARG A 13 1.07 2.13 15.33
C ARG A 13 2.59 2.11 15.30
N MET A 14 3.21 0.95 15.10
CA MET A 14 4.65 0.82 14.90
C MET A 14 5.13 1.61 13.69
N ALA A 15 4.40 1.56 12.57
CA ALA A 15 4.70 2.32 11.37
C ALA A 15 4.65 3.83 11.64
N ARG A 16 3.56 4.31 12.27
CA ARG A 16 3.35 5.73 12.56
C ARG A 16 4.34 6.29 13.57
N GLU A 17 4.58 5.59 14.68
CA GLU A 17 5.56 6.00 15.70
C GLU A 17 6.97 6.01 15.10
N GLY A 18 7.29 4.97 14.33
CA GLY A 18 8.58 4.83 13.67
C GLY A 18 8.87 5.95 12.68
N ALA A 19 7.91 6.24 11.79
CA ALA A 19 8.02 7.34 10.85
C ALA A 19 8.13 8.69 11.57
N GLY A 20 7.36 8.89 12.66
CA GLY A 20 7.40 10.10 13.50
C GLY A 20 8.79 10.36 14.09
N LEU A 21 9.41 9.33 14.66
CA LEU A 21 10.75 9.41 15.22
C LEU A 21 11.81 9.59 14.13
N ALA A 22 11.66 8.94 12.97
CA ALA A 22 12.55 9.09 11.83
C ALA A 22 12.55 10.53 11.32
N ALA A 23 11.37 11.11 11.05
CA ALA A 23 11.24 12.51 10.67
C ALA A 23 11.81 13.46 11.74
N GLY A 24 11.47 13.24 13.02
CA GLY A 24 12.02 14.06 14.11
C GLY A 24 13.55 14.07 14.16
N ARG A 25 14.20 12.94 13.85
CA ARG A 25 15.67 12.83 13.76
C ARG A 25 16.23 13.49 12.52
N LEU A 26 15.57 13.35 11.37
CA LEU A 26 15.95 14.08 10.16
C LEU A 26 15.89 15.58 10.39
N THR A 27 14.80 16.10 10.98
CA THR A 27 14.69 17.52 11.33
C THR A 27 15.86 18.00 12.19
N HIS A 28 16.30 17.19 13.16
CA HIS A 28 17.44 17.56 14.01
C HIS A 28 18.78 17.52 13.28
N MET A 29 18.94 16.64 12.28
CA MET A 29 20.17 16.53 11.52
C MET A 29 20.26 17.60 10.43
N THR A 30 19.16 17.88 9.74
CA THR A 30 19.10 18.78 8.59
C THR A 30 18.79 20.22 8.96
N GLU A 31 18.34 20.47 10.20
CA GLU A 31 17.75 21.75 10.64
C GLU A 31 16.53 22.20 9.80
N VAL A 32 16.00 21.33 8.94
CA VAL A 32 14.80 21.56 8.11
C VAL A 32 13.60 20.88 8.77
N GLU A 33 12.50 21.59 8.92
CA GLU A 33 11.26 20.97 9.40
C GLU A 33 10.80 19.88 8.43
N THR A 34 10.80 18.64 8.92
CA THR A 34 10.30 17.47 8.19
C THR A 34 9.02 16.98 8.84
N GLN A 35 8.01 16.68 8.06
CA GLN A 35 6.77 16.08 8.52
C GLN A 35 6.64 14.68 7.96
N VAL A 36 6.07 13.78 8.75
CA VAL A 36 5.67 12.46 8.26
C VAL A 36 4.41 12.68 7.46
N GLY A 37 4.46 12.33 6.19
CA GLY A 37 3.26 12.26 5.36
C GLY A 37 2.49 10.98 5.69
N VAL A 38 1.95 10.38 4.65
CA VAL A 38 1.13 9.20 4.77
C VAL A 38 1.97 7.97 5.08
N THR A 39 1.52 7.13 6.02
CA THR A 39 2.15 5.82 6.29
C THR A 39 1.18 4.69 5.96
N LYS A 40 1.55 3.88 4.96
CA LYS A 40 0.82 2.68 4.55
C LYS A 40 1.54 1.43 5.06
N LEU A 41 0.78 0.48 5.62
CA LEU A 41 1.30 -0.83 6.03
C LEU A 41 0.89 -1.87 5.00
N ASN A 42 1.84 -2.71 4.61
CA ASN A 42 1.60 -3.82 3.71
C ASN A 42 2.26 -5.10 4.23
N PHE A 43 1.57 -6.22 4.05
CA PHE A 43 2.03 -7.57 4.37
C PHE A 43 2.38 -8.24 3.04
N MET A 44 3.67 -8.46 2.80
CA MET A 44 4.15 -8.99 1.52
C MET A 44 4.85 -10.32 1.71
N ARG A 45 4.82 -11.15 0.68
CA ARG A 45 5.66 -12.35 0.59
C ARG A 45 6.98 -12.05 -0.13
N GLY A 46 8.00 -12.85 0.16
CA GLY A 46 9.31 -12.69 -0.47
C GLY A 46 9.26 -12.64 -2.00
N ARG A 47 8.36 -13.39 -2.65
CA ARG A 47 8.20 -13.33 -4.13
C ARG A 47 7.66 -11.99 -4.66
N GLU A 48 6.72 -11.36 -3.94
CA GLU A 48 6.12 -10.08 -4.34
C GLU A 48 7.15 -8.96 -4.20
N ILE A 49 7.94 -9.01 -3.12
CA ILE A 49 9.02 -8.07 -2.88
C ILE A 49 10.08 -8.20 -3.98
N ARG A 50 10.48 -9.42 -4.37
CA ARG A 50 11.44 -9.58 -5.47
C ARG A 50 10.93 -8.94 -6.76
N ARG A 51 9.64 -9.09 -7.03
CA ARG A 51 8.97 -8.51 -8.19
C ARG A 51 8.93 -6.98 -8.16
N ASP A 52 8.68 -6.36 -6.99
CA ASP A 52 8.74 -4.90 -6.81
C ASP A 52 10.14 -4.32 -7.14
N PHE A 53 11.18 -5.14 -7.06
CA PHE A 53 12.54 -4.75 -7.41
C PHE A 53 12.91 -5.03 -8.89
N GLU A 54 12.01 -5.61 -9.69
CA GLU A 54 12.25 -5.97 -11.10
C GLU A 54 11.70 -4.94 -12.11
N ASP A 55 11.16 -3.80 -11.64
CA ASP A 55 10.58 -2.72 -12.46
C ASP A 55 11.58 -1.88 -13.28
N ALA A 56 12.80 -2.37 -13.48
CA ALA A 56 13.90 -1.72 -14.18
C ALA A 56 14.33 -0.33 -13.63
N THR A 57 13.83 0.08 -12.46
CA THR A 57 14.21 1.33 -11.80
C THR A 57 15.38 1.06 -10.85
N GLU A 58 16.40 1.91 -10.92
CA GLU A 58 17.54 1.80 -10.02
C GLU A 58 17.17 2.24 -8.61
N LYS A 59 17.45 1.36 -7.65
CA LYS A 59 17.12 1.54 -6.24
C LYS A 59 18.38 1.53 -5.39
N VAL A 60 18.30 2.23 -4.27
CA VAL A 60 19.36 2.31 -3.26
C VAL A 60 18.76 2.01 -1.91
N ALA A 61 19.47 1.24 -1.09
CA ALA A 61 18.99 0.83 0.21
C ALA A 61 20.06 0.90 1.29
N VAL A 62 19.59 1.11 2.51
CA VAL A 62 20.40 0.99 3.73
C VAL A 62 19.84 -0.12 4.58
N ARG A 63 20.60 -1.20 4.68
CA ARG A 63 20.24 -2.44 5.39
C ARG A 63 20.93 -2.50 6.75
N VAL A 64 20.20 -2.96 7.76
CA VAL A 64 20.74 -3.31 9.07
C VAL A 64 20.21 -4.67 9.53
N LYS A 65 21.01 -5.40 10.30
CA LYS A 65 20.58 -6.62 10.99
C LYS A 65 19.96 -6.24 12.34
N LEU A 66 18.83 -6.87 12.64
CA LEU A 66 18.12 -6.74 13.90
C LEU A 66 18.36 -7.96 14.80
N THR A 67 18.50 -7.71 16.09
CA THR A 67 18.56 -8.73 17.14
C THR A 67 17.75 -8.30 18.37
N GLY A 68 17.43 -9.23 19.26
CA GLY A 68 16.65 -8.94 20.47
C GLY A 68 15.19 -9.34 20.30
N ALA A 69 14.26 -8.39 20.47
CA ALA A 69 12.82 -8.70 20.41
C ALA A 69 12.31 -9.03 19.00
N ILE A 70 12.93 -8.42 17.99
CA ILE A 70 12.72 -8.73 16.58
C ILE A 70 14.08 -9.12 16.02
N GLU A 71 14.23 -10.38 15.62
CA GLU A 71 15.40 -10.84 14.87
C GLU A 71 15.10 -10.83 13.37
N GLY A 72 16.04 -10.36 12.56
CA GLY A 72 15.87 -10.29 11.12
C GLY A 72 16.68 -9.17 10.49
N TYR A 73 16.14 -8.58 9.43
CA TYR A 73 16.71 -7.42 8.76
C TYR A 73 15.71 -6.30 8.60
N SER A 74 16.23 -5.10 8.52
CA SER A 74 15.48 -3.88 8.31
C SER A 74 16.16 -3.07 7.23
N MET A 75 15.40 -2.62 6.23
CA MET A 75 15.96 -2.02 5.03
C MET A 75 15.13 -0.82 4.59
N VAL A 76 15.76 0.36 4.59
CA VAL A 76 15.15 1.57 4.01
C VAL A 76 15.59 1.65 2.57
N VAL A 77 14.64 1.76 1.65
CA VAL A 77 14.83 1.72 0.20
C VAL A 77 14.31 3.02 -0.39
N PHE A 78 15.12 3.60 -1.27
CA PHE A 78 14.83 4.79 -2.04
C PHE A 78 14.96 4.44 -3.52
N GLU A 79 14.12 5.06 -4.35
CA GLU A 79 14.47 5.23 -5.76
C GLU A 79 15.73 6.09 -5.87
N ARG A 80 16.56 5.85 -6.88
CA ARG A 80 17.81 6.60 -7.07
C ARG A 80 17.59 8.11 -7.07
N GLU A 81 16.56 8.59 -7.78
CA GLU A 81 16.25 10.01 -7.84
C GLU A 81 15.93 10.60 -6.46
N ASN A 82 15.13 9.89 -5.66
CA ASN A 82 14.80 10.30 -4.30
C ASN A 82 16.02 10.27 -3.37
N ALA A 83 16.90 9.27 -3.52
CA ALA A 83 18.16 9.22 -2.77
C ALA A 83 19.07 10.41 -3.09
N LEU A 84 19.15 10.83 -4.36
CA LEU A 84 19.95 11.98 -4.77
C LEU A 84 19.35 13.29 -4.23
N ARG A 85 18.02 13.46 -4.26
CA ARG A 85 17.32 14.62 -3.66
C ARG A 85 17.58 14.74 -2.16
N VAL A 86 17.60 13.61 -1.44
CA VAL A 86 17.99 13.56 -0.02
C VAL A 86 19.40 14.10 0.18
N VAL A 87 20.37 13.63 -0.62
CA VAL A 87 21.77 14.05 -0.50
C VAL A 87 21.94 15.52 -0.86
N GLU A 88 21.30 15.98 -1.94
CA GLU A 88 21.30 17.39 -2.33
C GLU A 88 20.81 18.29 -1.20
N THR A 89 19.70 17.92 -0.56
CA THR A 89 19.15 18.66 0.58
C THR A 89 20.13 18.74 1.75
N LEU A 90 20.87 17.65 2.04
CA LEU A 90 21.88 17.64 3.09
C LEU A 90 23.14 18.43 2.75
N LEU A 91 23.58 18.36 1.49
CA LEU A 91 24.82 19.01 1.06
C LEU A 91 24.63 20.49 0.77
N ALA A 92 23.43 20.92 0.39
CA ALA A 92 23.09 22.33 0.18
C ALA A 92 23.35 23.20 1.43
N ASP A 93 23.22 22.62 2.63
CA ASP A 93 23.44 23.32 3.90
C ASP A 93 24.92 23.33 4.34
N SER A 94 25.78 22.60 3.63
CA SER A 94 27.21 22.44 3.98
C SER A 94 28.16 23.47 3.34
N ASP A 95 27.63 24.53 2.71
CA ASP A 95 28.41 25.56 1.99
C ASP A 95 29.33 24.95 0.89
N SER A 96 29.01 23.75 0.41
CA SER A 96 29.78 23.06 -0.63
C SER A 96 29.16 23.33 -2.00
N GLU A 97 29.88 24.06 -2.87
CA GLU A 97 29.56 24.24 -4.31
C GLU A 97 29.81 22.93 -5.08
N THR A 98 29.29 21.81 -4.58
CA THR A 98 29.39 20.52 -5.24
C THR A 98 28.14 20.34 -6.09
N ASP A 99 28.25 20.67 -7.38
CA ASP A 99 27.26 20.25 -8.37
C ASP A 99 27.23 18.71 -8.36
N ILE A 100 26.23 18.11 -7.72
CA ILE A 100 26.00 16.67 -7.80
C ILE A 100 25.55 16.40 -9.23
N ASP A 101 26.40 15.73 -10.00
CA ASP A 101 26.04 15.30 -11.35
C ASP A 101 25.04 14.15 -11.24
N VAL A 102 23.75 14.49 -11.30
CA VAL A 102 22.62 13.53 -11.23
C VAL A 102 22.70 12.49 -12.36
N ASP A 103 23.43 12.79 -13.45
CA ASP A 103 23.68 11.91 -14.60
C ASP A 103 24.97 11.06 -14.45
N ALA A 104 25.74 11.23 -13.37
CA ALA A 104 26.87 10.34 -13.08
C ALA A 104 26.33 8.98 -12.60
N GLY A 105 26.42 7.98 -13.47
CA GLY A 105 25.83 6.65 -13.27
C GLY A 105 26.35 5.81 -12.09
N GLU A 106 27.17 6.34 -11.18
CA GLU A 106 27.62 5.64 -9.96
C GLU A 106 27.61 6.60 -8.77
N PHE A 107 27.13 6.15 -7.60
CA PHE A 107 27.27 6.89 -6.34
C PHE A 107 28.76 7.00 -5.97
N ASP A 108 29.27 8.22 -5.81
CA ASP A 108 30.63 8.39 -5.29
C ASP A 108 30.68 8.09 -3.78
N GLU A 109 31.89 7.96 -3.21
CA GLU A 109 32.07 7.60 -1.79
C GLU A 109 31.38 8.59 -0.83
N MET A 110 31.23 9.86 -1.22
CA MET A 110 30.61 10.89 -0.41
C MET A 110 29.09 10.78 -0.47
N THR A 111 28.51 10.64 -1.66
CA THR A 111 27.07 10.42 -1.86
C THR A 111 26.64 9.12 -1.18
N GLN A 112 27.41 8.04 -1.34
CA GLN A 112 27.16 6.75 -0.68
C GLN A 112 27.14 6.90 0.85
N SER A 113 28.10 7.63 1.42
CA SER A 113 28.17 7.88 2.85
C SER A 113 26.97 8.70 3.36
N ALA A 114 26.55 9.71 2.59
CA ALA A 114 25.41 10.55 2.94
C ALA A 114 24.09 9.76 2.93
N VAL A 115 23.83 8.98 1.87
CA VAL A 115 22.64 8.09 1.81
C VAL A 115 22.69 7.06 2.94
N THR A 116 23.85 6.48 3.24
CA THR A 116 24.01 5.51 4.33
C THR A 116 23.64 6.12 5.67
N GLU A 117 24.08 7.34 5.96
CA GLU A 117 23.75 8.03 7.21
C GLU A 117 22.26 8.35 7.32
N VAL A 118 21.65 8.87 6.25
CA VAL A 118 20.20 9.15 6.22
C VAL A 118 19.39 7.88 6.40
N GLY A 119 19.68 6.85 5.61
CA GLY A 119 18.98 5.59 5.71
C GLY A 119 19.18 4.95 7.08
N HIS A 120 20.35 5.07 7.70
CA HIS A 120 20.57 4.57 9.07
C HIS A 120 19.79 5.35 10.13
N ILE A 121 19.69 6.67 10.01
CA ILE A 121 18.87 7.51 10.90
C ILE A 121 17.39 7.16 10.78
N MET A 122 16.90 7.01 9.56
CA MET A 122 15.54 6.59 9.26
C MET A 122 15.26 5.22 9.88
N ASN A 123 16.13 4.25 9.59
CA ASN A 123 16.01 2.89 10.09
C ASN A 123 15.99 2.85 11.62
N SER A 124 16.89 3.59 12.27
CA SER A 124 16.95 3.70 13.73
C SER A 124 15.70 4.35 14.31
N GLY A 125 15.14 5.38 13.65
CA GLY A 125 13.89 6.02 14.07
C GLY A 125 12.71 5.03 14.09
N PHE A 126 12.58 4.25 13.02
CA PHE A 126 11.58 3.20 12.93
C PHE A 126 11.78 2.11 13.96
N ILE A 127 13.00 1.59 14.11
CA ILE A 127 13.32 0.55 15.08
C ILE A 127 13.02 1.00 16.51
N ASP A 128 13.36 2.24 16.87
CA ASP A 128 13.04 2.79 18.18
C ASP A 128 11.53 2.95 18.37
N GLY A 129 10.79 3.38 17.34
CA GLY A 129 9.32 3.42 17.38
C GLY A 129 8.69 2.03 17.56
N TRP A 130 9.24 1.02 16.90
CA TRP A 130 8.84 -0.37 17.09
C TRP A 130 9.14 -0.83 18.52
N ALA A 131 10.33 -0.52 19.03
CA ALA A 131 10.75 -0.86 20.39
C ALA A 131 9.84 -0.22 21.44
N ASP A 132 9.44 1.05 21.25
CA ASP A 132 8.54 1.78 22.14
C ASP A 132 7.13 1.19 22.13
N VAL A 133 6.54 0.96 20.96
CA VAL A 133 5.20 0.36 20.83
C VAL A 133 5.16 -1.07 21.40
N LEU A 134 6.24 -1.84 21.22
CA LEU A 134 6.36 -3.21 21.73
C LEU A 134 6.87 -3.26 23.18
N GLU A 135 7.17 -2.13 23.80
CA GLU A 135 7.79 -1.99 25.12
C GLU A 135 8.98 -2.95 25.29
N THR A 136 9.93 -2.89 24.36
CA THR A 136 11.02 -3.86 24.27
C THR A 136 12.33 -3.20 23.80
N VAL A 137 13.35 -4.02 23.56
CA VAL A 137 14.65 -3.56 23.04
C VAL A 137 14.98 -4.33 21.77
N ILE A 138 15.35 -3.58 20.74
CA ILE A 138 15.80 -4.11 19.45
C ILE A 138 17.21 -3.53 19.21
N ASP A 139 18.18 -4.43 19.04
CA ASP A 139 19.57 -4.08 18.80
C ASP A 139 19.86 -4.13 17.30
N VAL A 140 20.68 -3.18 16.82
CA VAL A 140 20.92 -2.91 15.40
C VAL A 140 22.40 -3.05 15.07
N SER A 141 22.72 -3.67 13.94
CA SER A 141 24.10 -3.73 13.43
C SER A 141 24.55 -2.42 12.78
N THR A 142 25.82 -2.36 12.37
CA THR A 142 26.30 -1.32 11.46
C THR A 142 25.48 -1.33 10.16
N PRO A 143 25.14 -0.15 9.60
CA PRO A 143 24.44 -0.06 8.32
C PRO A 143 25.31 -0.48 7.15
N GLU A 144 24.65 -1.05 6.15
CA GLU A 144 25.23 -1.50 4.90
C GLU A 144 24.49 -0.85 3.73
N PHE A 145 25.24 -0.20 2.86
CA PHE A 145 24.72 0.38 1.62
C PHE A 145 24.60 -0.70 0.55
N VAL A 146 23.46 -0.71 -0.14
CA VAL A 146 23.17 -1.63 -1.23
C VAL A 146 22.56 -0.84 -2.39
N GLU A 147 22.94 -1.16 -3.61
CA GLU A 147 22.42 -0.55 -4.84
C GLU A 147 22.17 -1.63 -5.88
N GLY A 148 21.12 -1.47 -6.68
CA GLY A 148 20.78 -2.43 -7.71
C GLY A 148 19.51 -2.09 -8.47
N VAL A 149 19.38 -2.72 -9.63
CA VAL A 149 18.19 -2.69 -10.50
C VAL A 149 17.37 -3.98 -10.43
N THR A 150 17.84 -4.97 -9.67
CA THR A 150 17.14 -6.24 -9.43
C THR A 150 17.10 -6.51 -7.94
N ALA A 151 16.32 -7.52 -7.53
CA ALA A 151 16.22 -7.94 -6.14
C ALA A 151 17.54 -8.55 -5.60
N GLU A 152 18.40 -9.13 -6.45
CA GLU A 152 19.57 -9.91 -6.03
C GLU A 152 20.54 -9.16 -5.08
N PRO A 153 20.94 -7.90 -5.31
CA PRO A 153 21.83 -7.18 -4.39
C PRO A 153 21.19 -6.95 -3.00
N PHE A 154 19.87 -6.74 -2.96
CA PHE A 154 19.13 -6.46 -1.74
C PHE A 154 18.91 -7.72 -0.89
N PHE A 155 18.69 -8.87 -1.54
CA PHE A 155 18.30 -10.13 -0.88
C PHE A 155 19.31 -11.28 -0.99
N GLY A 156 20.27 -11.23 -1.91
CA GLY A 156 21.07 -12.38 -2.30
C GLY A 156 22.23 -12.74 -1.37
N GLU A 157 22.73 -11.78 -0.59
CA GLU A 157 23.93 -11.97 0.25
C GLU A 157 23.63 -12.22 1.74
N VAL A 158 22.36 -12.41 2.09
CA VAL A 158 21.93 -12.47 3.49
C VAL A 158 21.32 -13.82 3.81
N ASP A 159 21.95 -14.57 4.73
CA ASP A 159 21.53 -15.92 5.16
C ASP A 159 20.11 -15.99 5.76
N GLU A 160 19.51 -14.85 6.10
CA GLU A 160 18.22 -14.76 6.80
C GLU A 160 17.20 -13.95 5.99
N THR A 161 17.35 -13.87 4.66
CA THR A 161 16.28 -13.34 3.81
C THR A 161 15.04 -14.22 3.85
N PRO A 162 13.83 -13.63 3.73
CA PRO A 162 12.62 -14.40 3.66
C PRO A 162 12.66 -15.32 2.43
N ASP A 163 12.30 -16.60 2.63
CA ASP A 163 11.97 -17.49 1.52
C ASP A 163 10.83 -16.89 0.68
N GLU A 164 10.55 -17.43 -0.51
CA GLU A 164 9.47 -16.92 -1.39
C GLU A 164 8.11 -16.79 -0.70
N ASP A 165 7.84 -17.64 0.28
CA ASP A 165 6.60 -17.67 1.05
C ASP A 165 6.70 -16.99 2.41
N ASP A 166 7.87 -16.55 2.86
CA ASP A 166 7.99 -15.88 4.16
C ASP A 166 7.45 -14.45 4.10
N LEU A 167 6.83 -14.04 5.21
CA LEU A 167 6.24 -12.73 5.38
C LEU A 167 7.30 -11.65 5.64
N ALA A 168 7.22 -10.57 4.89
CA ALA A 168 7.82 -9.29 5.23
C ALA A 168 6.73 -8.26 5.51
N LEU A 169 7.10 -7.26 6.29
CA LEU A 169 6.32 -6.07 6.48
C LEU A 169 6.93 -4.97 5.65
N LEU A 170 6.12 -4.31 4.85
CA LEU A 170 6.49 -3.11 4.13
C LEU A 170 5.74 -1.95 4.76
N PHE A 171 6.51 -0.96 5.20
CA PHE A 171 6.02 0.34 5.63
C PHE A 171 6.37 1.34 4.53
N GLN A 172 5.38 1.79 3.77
CA GLN A 172 5.58 2.86 2.79
C GLN A 172 5.28 4.18 3.48
N SER A 173 6.25 5.07 3.50
CA SER A 173 6.10 6.38 4.12
C SER A 173 6.69 7.43 3.19
N SER A 174 6.07 8.60 3.18
CA SER A 174 6.71 9.80 2.66
C SER A 174 7.13 10.73 3.80
N ILE A 175 8.21 11.45 3.57
CA ILE A 175 8.58 12.59 4.40
C ILE A 175 8.49 13.84 3.56
N GLU A 176 7.74 14.80 4.06
CA GLU A 176 7.50 16.08 3.45
C GLU A 176 8.40 17.15 4.06
N THR A 177 9.01 17.96 3.21
CA THR A 177 9.83 19.12 3.59
C THR A 177 9.42 20.33 2.75
N VAL A 178 9.90 21.53 3.08
CA VAL A 178 9.53 22.77 2.37
C VAL A 178 9.96 22.69 0.89
N GLY A 179 9.00 22.33 0.02
CA GLY A 179 9.19 22.27 -1.43
C GLY A 179 9.68 20.92 -1.97
N THR A 180 9.74 19.86 -1.16
CA THR A 180 10.10 18.51 -1.64
C THR A 180 9.47 17.43 -0.77
N GLU A 181 8.81 16.48 -1.42
CA GLU A 181 8.39 15.21 -0.82
C GLU A 181 9.40 14.12 -1.20
N ILE A 182 9.77 13.31 -0.21
CA ILE A 182 10.71 12.21 -0.37
C ILE A 182 9.99 10.93 0.05
N GLY A 183 9.58 10.15 -0.95
CA GLY A 183 9.04 8.82 -0.76
C GLY A 183 10.13 7.80 -0.46
N PHE A 184 9.88 6.92 0.50
CA PHE A 184 10.75 5.78 0.78
C PHE A 184 9.93 4.57 1.23
N SER A 185 10.52 3.39 1.03
CA SER A 185 9.94 2.13 1.45
C SER A 185 10.81 1.54 2.56
N HIS A 186 10.22 1.26 3.71
CA HIS A 186 10.90 0.62 4.81
C HIS A 186 10.41 -0.83 4.94
N TYR A 187 11.28 -1.77 4.59
CA TYR A 187 11.02 -3.18 4.74
C TYR A 187 11.56 -3.72 6.06
N LEU A 188 10.75 -4.54 6.72
CA LEU A 188 11.12 -5.37 7.86
C LEU A 188 10.99 -6.85 7.46
N PHE A 189 12.11 -7.56 7.54
CA PHE A 189 12.26 -8.98 7.23
C PHE A 189 12.55 -9.76 8.51
N PRO A 190 11.55 -10.05 9.35
CA PRO A 190 11.77 -10.78 10.58
C PRO A 190 11.96 -12.27 10.28
N LYS A 191 12.81 -12.93 11.05
CA LYS A 191 12.88 -14.39 11.04
C LYS A 191 11.51 -14.97 11.37
N ARG A 192 11.13 -16.06 10.71
CA ARG A 192 9.87 -16.76 10.92
C ARG A 192 9.56 -17.04 12.41
N GLU A 193 10.55 -17.51 13.17
CA GLU A 193 10.39 -17.76 14.61
C GLU A 193 10.16 -16.47 15.41
N SER A 194 10.87 -15.39 15.05
CA SER A 194 10.72 -14.09 15.69
C SER A 194 9.35 -13.48 15.40
N MET A 195 8.89 -13.56 14.14
CA MET A 195 7.56 -13.10 13.75
C MET A 195 6.46 -13.91 14.46
N ALA A 196 6.61 -15.24 14.51
CA ALA A 196 5.67 -16.10 15.23
C ALA A 196 5.54 -15.71 16.71
N ALA A 197 6.67 -15.45 17.38
CA ALA A 197 6.70 -15.04 18.77
C ALA A 197 6.09 -13.64 18.98
N LEU A 198 6.36 -12.70 18.07
CA LEU A 198 5.78 -11.35 18.10
C LEU A 198 4.26 -11.41 17.98
N LEU A 199 3.76 -12.12 16.97
CA LEU A 199 2.32 -12.28 16.74
C LEU A 199 1.62 -12.95 17.92
N ASP A 200 2.20 -14.00 18.49
CA ASP A 200 1.61 -14.69 19.65
C ASP A 200 1.56 -13.79 20.90
N ARG A 201 2.51 -12.86 21.05
CA ARG A 201 2.52 -11.86 22.12
C ARG A 201 1.48 -10.76 21.92
N LEU A 202 1.28 -10.32 20.68
CA LEU A 202 0.35 -9.23 20.34
C LEU A 202 -1.11 -9.69 20.29
N ARG A 203 -1.34 -10.99 20.05
CA ARG A 203 -2.68 -11.54 19.91
C ARG A 203 -3.49 -11.40 21.20
N THR A 204 -4.68 -10.84 21.07
CA THR A 204 -5.69 -10.70 22.12
C THR A 204 -6.92 -11.58 21.89
N SER A 205 -7.15 -12.04 20.65
CA SER A 205 -8.26 -12.91 20.27
C SER A 205 -7.80 -14.27 19.70
N GLY A 206 -8.70 -14.99 19.03
CA GLY A 206 -8.36 -16.23 18.30
C GLY A 206 -7.40 -15.99 17.14
N GLY A 207 -7.48 -14.80 16.51
CA GLY A 207 -6.67 -14.38 15.38
C GLY A 207 -6.88 -15.22 14.11
N ILE A 208 -6.61 -14.61 12.97
CA ILE A 208 -6.64 -15.21 11.64
C ILE A 208 -5.34 -15.99 11.45
N GLU A 209 -5.41 -17.25 11.02
CA GLU A 209 -4.19 -18.00 10.69
C GLU A 209 -3.40 -17.32 9.59
N TYR A 210 -2.08 -17.33 9.71
CA TYR A 210 -1.14 -16.70 8.79
C TYR A 210 -1.36 -17.12 7.33
N ASP A 211 -1.57 -18.43 7.11
CA ASP A 211 -1.84 -18.97 5.77
C ASP A 211 -3.17 -18.45 5.19
N LYS A 212 -4.05 -17.88 6.04
CA LYS A 212 -5.32 -17.28 5.63
C LYS A 212 -5.22 -15.79 5.35
N LEU A 213 -4.07 -15.15 5.60
CA LEU A 213 -3.82 -13.78 5.14
C LEU A 213 -3.71 -13.71 3.62
N ASP A 214 -3.23 -14.77 2.97
CA ASP A 214 -3.35 -14.97 1.52
C ASP A 214 -4.80 -14.91 1.05
N GLY A 215 -5.76 -15.16 1.94
CA GLY A 215 -7.17 -14.95 1.66
C GLY A 215 -7.45 -13.51 1.22
N PHE A 216 -6.74 -12.51 1.76
CA PHE A 216 -6.88 -11.12 1.34
C PHE A 216 -6.41 -10.90 -0.09
N ASP A 217 -5.20 -11.31 -0.42
CA ASP A 217 -4.67 -11.19 -1.79
C ASP A 217 -5.56 -11.96 -2.77
N ARG A 218 -6.02 -13.15 -2.37
CA ARG A 218 -6.92 -13.95 -3.19
C ARG A 218 -8.29 -13.32 -3.38
N MET A 219 -8.85 -12.71 -2.33
CA MET A 219 -10.09 -11.93 -2.42
C MET A 219 -9.92 -10.75 -3.36
N ALA A 220 -8.78 -10.06 -3.27
CA ALA A 220 -8.40 -8.95 -4.12
C ALA A 220 -8.33 -9.40 -5.60
N GLU A 221 -7.47 -10.37 -5.90
CA GLU A 221 -7.29 -10.96 -7.23
C GLU A 221 -8.61 -11.41 -7.84
N ARG A 222 -9.38 -12.22 -7.08
CA ARG A 222 -10.67 -12.74 -7.56
C ARG A 222 -11.69 -11.63 -7.77
N GLY A 223 -11.65 -10.60 -6.93
CA GLY A 223 -12.43 -9.38 -7.11
C GLY A 223 -12.10 -8.70 -8.43
N ALA A 224 -10.83 -8.40 -8.69
CA ALA A 224 -10.39 -7.79 -9.94
C ALA A 224 -10.77 -8.62 -11.19
N GLU A 225 -10.54 -9.94 -11.17
CA GLU A 225 -10.93 -10.85 -12.26
C GLU A 225 -12.43 -10.78 -12.56
N GLU A 226 -13.27 -10.78 -11.53
CA GLU A 226 -14.72 -10.78 -11.69
C GLU A 226 -15.25 -9.40 -12.08
N VAL A 227 -14.61 -8.31 -11.63
CA VAL A 227 -14.87 -6.95 -12.13
C VAL A 227 -14.57 -6.87 -13.63
N ALA A 228 -13.36 -7.25 -14.05
CA ALA A 228 -12.94 -7.25 -15.46
C ALA A 228 -13.93 -8.02 -16.33
N LYS A 229 -14.26 -9.26 -15.93
CA LYS A 229 -15.22 -10.12 -16.64
C LYS A 229 -16.62 -9.51 -16.72
N THR A 230 -17.13 -8.95 -15.62
CA THR A 230 -18.48 -8.39 -15.57
C THR A 230 -18.57 -7.10 -16.37
N ALA A 231 -17.57 -6.22 -16.25
CA ALA A 231 -17.42 -5.03 -17.07
C ALA A 231 -17.42 -5.39 -18.56
N THR A 232 -16.55 -6.30 -19.01
CA THR A 232 -16.52 -6.73 -20.41
C THR A 232 -17.82 -7.35 -20.89
N THR A 233 -18.50 -8.13 -20.05
CA THR A 233 -19.78 -8.75 -20.41
C THR A 233 -20.89 -7.72 -20.63
N LEU A 234 -20.92 -6.67 -19.80
CA LEU A 234 -21.98 -5.66 -19.81
C LEU A 234 -21.73 -4.52 -20.79
N THR A 235 -20.49 -4.07 -20.92
CA THR A 235 -20.10 -2.97 -21.80
C THR A 235 -19.75 -3.47 -23.21
N GLY A 236 -19.31 -4.73 -23.34
CA GLY A 236 -18.76 -5.27 -24.58
C GLY A 236 -17.33 -4.79 -24.89
N ILE A 237 -16.70 -4.08 -23.96
CA ILE A 237 -15.33 -3.55 -24.07
C ILE A 237 -14.38 -4.52 -23.36
N ASP A 238 -13.26 -4.85 -23.99
CA ASP A 238 -12.22 -5.66 -23.33
C ASP A 238 -11.64 -4.84 -22.17
N THR A 239 -11.83 -5.35 -20.95
CA THR A 239 -11.48 -4.67 -19.71
C THR A 239 -10.61 -5.60 -18.88
N SER A 240 -9.49 -5.10 -18.38
CA SER A 240 -8.69 -5.76 -17.35
C SER A 240 -8.58 -4.86 -16.13
N VAL A 241 -8.50 -5.49 -14.97
CA VAL A 241 -8.32 -4.80 -13.69
C VAL A 241 -7.08 -5.39 -13.05
N GLU A 242 -6.14 -4.54 -12.69
CA GLU A 242 -4.91 -4.92 -12.03
C GLU A 242 -4.86 -4.26 -10.66
N ILE A 243 -4.75 -5.08 -9.61
CA ILE A 243 -4.51 -4.58 -8.25
C ILE A 243 -3.00 -4.45 -8.10
N ARG A 244 -2.52 -3.21 -8.03
CA ARG A 244 -1.10 -2.92 -7.82
C ARG A 244 -0.67 -3.33 -6.42
N ARG A 245 -1.51 -3.01 -5.43
CA ARG A 245 -1.15 -3.19 -4.01
C ARG A 245 -2.36 -3.19 -3.08
N LEU A 246 -2.32 -4.03 -2.04
CA LEU A 246 -3.23 -3.99 -0.89
C LEU A 246 -2.56 -3.31 0.30
N ASN A 247 -3.14 -2.22 0.78
CA ASN A 247 -2.62 -1.44 1.90
C ASN A 247 -3.58 -1.48 3.09
N PHE A 248 -3.01 -1.54 4.29
CA PHE A 248 -3.71 -1.38 5.55
C PHE A 248 -3.49 0.04 6.05
N VAL A 249 -4.60 0.75 6.23
CA VAL A 249 -4.61 2.16 6.57
C VAL A 249 -5.55 2.39 7.74
N SER A 250 -5.18 3.27 8.67
CA SER A 250 -6.13 3.67 9.70
C SER A 250 -7.19 4.58 9.12
N LEU A 251 -8.44 4.35 9.50
CA LEU A 251 -9.59 5.08 9.00
C LEU A 251 -9.44 6.60 9.19
N GLU A 252 -8.83 7.02 10.31
CA GLU A 252 -8.58 8.44 10.61
C GLU A 252 -7.55 9.11 9.69
N ALA A 253 -6.68 8.32 9.05
CA ALA A 253 -5.63 8.82 8.17
C ALA A 253 -6.08 8.91 6.71
N ILE A 254 -7.16 8.24 6.32
CA ILE A 254 -7.67 8.22 4.93
C ILE A 254 -7.88 9.63 4.35
N PRO A 255 -8.46 10.61 5.07
CA PRO A 255 -8.62 11.96 4.53
C PRO A 255 -7.29 12.65 4.18
N GLU A 256 -6.19 12.28 4.83
CA GLU A 256 -4.85 12.77 4.53
C GLU A 256 -4.16 11.97 3.41
N GLN A 257 -4.68 10.80 3.04
CA GLN A 257 -4.13 9.96 1.97
C GLN A 257 -4.69 10.25 0.59
N VAL A 258 -5.96 10.67 0.55
CA VAL A 258 -6.60 11.01 -0.72
C VAL A 258 -5.97 12.27 -1.31
N ALA A 259 -5.82 12.28 -2.63
CA ALA A 259 -5.24 13.42 -3.33
C ALA A 259 -6.02 14.72 -3.05
N ASP A 260 -5.31 15.84 -2.86
CA ASP A 260 -5.90 17.18 -2.65
C ASP A 260 -6.38 17.78 -3.99
N GLU A 261 -7.25 17.04 -4.67
CA GLU A 261 -7.86 17.39 -5.95
C GLU A 261 -9.35 17.06 -5.97
N THR A 262 -10.05 17.41 -7.05
CA THR A 262 -11.46 17.03 -7.18
C THR A 262 -11.54 15.55 -7.51
N LEU A 263 -12.21 14.80 -6.65
CA LEU A 263 -12.39 13.36 -6.80
C LEU A 263 -13.83 13.07 -7.19
N VAL A 264 -14.00 12.13 -8.11
CA VAL A 264 -15.29 11.57 -8.52
C VAL A 264 -15.35 10.14 -8.03
N GLY A 265 -16.47 9.74 -7.43
CA GLY A 265 -16.53 8.42 -6.83
C GLY A 265 -17.92 7.91 -6.55
N VAL A 266 -17.95 6.67 -6.07
CA VAL A 266 -19.17 6.01 -5.63
C VAL A 266 -18.94 5.22 -4.34
N ALA A 267 -19.90 5.34 -3.42
CA ALA A 267 -19.91 4.60 -2.16
C ALA A 267 -21.05 3.58 -2.12
N PHE A 268 -20.77 2.44 -1.49
CA PHE A 268 -21.70 1.35 -1.24
C PHE A 268 -21.62 0.93 0.22
N GLU A 269 -22.78 0.61 0.78
CA GLU A 269 -22.88 -0.22 1.98
C GLU A 269 -23.03 -1.67 1.51
N PHE A 270 -22.33 -2.61 2.12
CA PHE A 270 -22.53 -4.03 1.88
C PHE A 270 -22.87 -4.79 3.17
N ASP A 271 -23.75 -5.77 3.03
CA ASP A 271 -24.28 -6.59 4.12
C ASP A 271 -24.05 -8.08 3.79
N GLY A 272 -23.68 -8.86 4.80
CA GLY A 272 -23.29 -10.24 4.63
C GLY A 272 -22.25 -10.66 5.65
N MET A 273 -21.31 -11.51 5.23
CA MET A 273 -20.17 -11.92 6.06
C MET A 273 -18.89 -11.86 5.23
N PRO A 274 -18.17 -10.72 5.17
CA PRO A 274 -18.35 -9.52 6.01
C PRO A 274 -19.46 -8.55 5.55
N SER A 275 -19.89 -7.70 6.48
CA SER A 275 -20.61 -6.43 6.22
C SER A 275 -19.60 -5.27 6.21
N GLY A 276 -19.97 -4.09 5.69
CA GLY A 276 -19.05 -2.94 5.63
C GLY A 276 -19.37 -1.90 4.55
N TYR A 277 -18.35 -1.16 4.13
CA TYR A 277 -18.45 -0.11 3.10
C TYR A 277 -17.41 -0.31 2.02
N LEU A 278 -17.78 0.01 0.79
CA LEU A 278 -16.90 -0.04 -0.38
C LEU A 278 -16.96 1.30 -1.10
N LEU A 279 -15.80 1.88 -1.37
CA LEU A 279 -15.65 3.17 -2.05
C LEU A 279 -14.77 2.99 -3.28
N PHE A 280 -15.18 3.59 -4.39
CA PHE A 280 -14.33 3.74 -5.58
C PHE A 280 -14.11 5.22 -5.81
N LEU A 281 -12.86 5.65 -5.87
CA LEU A 281 -12.45 7.02 -6.15
C LEU A 281 -11.63 7.07 -7.43
N PHE A 282 -11.89 8.10 -8.23
CA PHE A 282 -11.21 8.41 -9.46
C PHE A 282 -10.79 9.88 -9.40
N ASP A 283 -9.64 10.19 -9.99
CA ASP A 283 -9.33 11.56 -10.35
C ASP A 283 -10.32 12.07 -11.43
N GLU A 284 -10.41 13.39 -11.57
CA GLU A 284 -11.39 14.02 -12.47
C GLU A 284 -11.13 13.68 -13.95
N GLU A 285 -9.86 13.50 -14.35
CA GLU A 285 -9.47 13.14 -15.72
C GLU A 285 -9.94 11.71 -16.06
N SER A 286 -9.58 10.73 -15.22
CA SER A 286 -10.03 9.34 -15.33
C SER A 286 -11.57 9.25 -15.36
N ALA A 287 -12.26 9.99 -14.49
CA ALA A 287 -13.71 9.98 -14.45
C ALA A 287 -14.34 10.55 -15.73
N HIS A 288 -13.77 11.60 -16.32
CA HIS A 288 -14.22 12.11 -17.61
C HIS A 288 -14.00 11.09 -18.73
N GLU A 289 -12.83 10.45 -18.78
CA GLU A 289 -12.57 9.45 -19.80
C GLU A 289 -13.52 8.25 -19.73
N ILE A 290 -13.90 7.83 -18.52
CA ILE A 290 -14.91 6.79 -18.28
C ILE A 290 -16.27 7.23 -18.83
N VAL A 291 -16.69 8.47 -18.52
CA VAL A 291 -17.96 9.01 -19.03
C VAL A 291 -17.95 9.05 -20.56
N ASP A 292 -16.88 9.52 -21.18
CA ASP A 292 -16.73 9.57 -22.64
C ASP A 292 -16.73 8.17 -23.27
N ALA A 293 -16.16 7.17 -22.58
CA ALA A 293 -16.17 5.78 -23.04
C ALA A 293 -17.57 5.16 -23.01
N MET A 294 -18.39 5.51 -22.00
CA MET A 294 -19.70 4.92 -21.79
C MET A 294 -20.86 5.70 -22.44
N VAL A 295 -20.71 7.01 -22.61
CA VAL A 295 -21.76 7.90 -23.11
C VAL A 295 -21.43 8.36 -24.53
N PRO A 296 -22.16 7.89 -25.56
CA PRO A 296 -21.86 8.19 -26.96
C PRO A 296 -22.25 9.61 -27.43
N MET A 297 -22.55 10.54 -26.53
CA MET A 297 -23.02 11.91 -26.83
C MET A 297 -22.19 12.93 -26.04
N GLU A 298 -22.01 14.13 -26.61
CA GLU A 298 -21.38 15.26 -25.91
C GLU A 298 -22.10 15.53 -24.58
N VAL A 299 -21.36 15.43 -23.48
CA VAL A 299 -21.81 15.77 -22.12
C VAL A 299 -21.70 17.29 -21.92
N ASP A 300 -22.42 17.85 -20.95
CA ASP A 300 -22.38 19.29 -20.62
C ASP A 300 -20.95 19.74 -20.22
N GLU A 301 -20.69 21.06 -20.17
CA GLU A 301 -19.34 21.64 -19.94
C GLU A 301 -18.59 21.12 -18.70
N ASP A 302 -19.31 20.66 -17.66
CA ASP A 302 -18.72 20.11 -16.42
C ASP A 302 -18.60 18.55 -16.44
N GLY A 303 -18.98 17.88 -17.54
CA GLY A 303 -18.87 16.43 -17.78
C GLY A 303 -19.69 15.47 -16.88
N PHE A 304 -20.16 15.91 -15.71
CA PHE A 304 -20.89 15.08 -14.73
C PHE A 304 -22.37 15.48 -14.54
N GLY A 305 -23.05 15.84 -15.64
CA GLY A 305 -24.51 15.99 -15.64
C GLY A 305 -25.26 14.68 -15.31
N GLU A 306 -26.57 14.63 -15.51
CA GLU A 306 -27.38 13.43 -15.18
C GLU A 306 -26.86 12.15 -15.87
N MET A 307 -26.41 12.24 -17.13
CA MET A 307 -25.87 11.10 -17.87
C MET A 307 -24.49 10.68 -17.39
N GLY A 308 -23.56 11.63 -17.15
CA GLY A 308 -22.23 11.32 -16.63
C GLY A 308 -22.29 10.70 -15.24
N THR A 309 -23.10 11.28 -14.34
CA THR A 309 -23.35 10.70 -13.01
C THR A 309 -23.92 9.28 -13.11
N SER A 310 -24.84 9.04 -14.06
CA SER A 310 -25.41 7.70 -14.24
C SER A 310 -24.40 6.69 -14.78
N ALA A 311 -23.48 7.12 -15.67
CA ALA A 311 -22.43 6.26 -16.20
C ALA A 311 -21.45 5.83 -15.10
N ILE A 312 -20.98 6.78 -14.27
CA ILE A 312 -20.11 6.48 -13.13
C ILE A 312 -20.82 5.56 -12.12
N LYS A 313 -22.10 5.80 -11.82
CA LYS A 313 -22.88 4.92 -10.95
C LYS A 313 -23.04 3.51 -11.51
N GLU A 314 -23.25 3.37 -12.81
CA GLU A 314 -23.37 2.06 -13.45
C GLU A 314 -22.04 1.31 -13.43
N LEU A 315 -20.93 1.96 -13.80
CA LEU A 315 -19.59 1.36 -13.67
C LEU A 315 -19.32 0.96 -12.23
N GLY A 316 -19.55 1.87 -11.29
CA GLY A 316 -19.46 1.64 -9.87
C GLY A 316 -20.21 0.39 -9.41
N ASN A 317 -21.45 0.23 -9.85
CA ASN A 317 -22.29 -0.90 -9.51
C ASN A 317 -21.73 -2.22 -10.07
N ILE A 318 -21.20 -2.18 -11.30
CA ILE A 318 -20.53 -3.32 -11.94
C ILE A 318 -19.28 -3.73 -11.15
N MET A 319 -18.44 -2.75 -10.79
CA MET A 319 -17.24 -2.97 -10.01
C MET A 319 -17.55 -3.49 -8.61
N ALA A 320 -18.53 -2.89 -7.92
CA ALA A 320 -18.96 -3.33 -6.60
C ALA A 320 -19.46 -4.78 -6.62
N SER A 321 -20.34 -5.13 -7.57
CA SER A 321 -20.83 -6.51 -7.73
C SER A 321 -19.68 -7.48 -8.00
N GLY A 322 -18.80 -7.17 -8.97
CA GLY A 322 -17.67 -8.05 -9.29
C GLY A 322 -16.71 -8.23 -8.12
N PHE A 323 -16.35 -7.15 -7.44
CA PHE A 323 -15.42 -7.17 -6.32
C PHE A 323 -15.98 -7.97 -5.14
N LEU A 324 -17.22 -7.71 -4.74
CA LEU A 324 -17.89 -8.39 -3.62
C LEU A 324 -18.28 -9.83 -3.97
N ASP A 325 -18.60 -10.15 -5.22
CA ASP A 325 -18.77 -11.54 -5.67
C ASP A 325 -17.44 -12.31 -5.60
N GLY A 326 -16.32 -11.67 -5.94
CA GLY A 326 -14.99 -12.23 -5.78
C GLY A 326 -14.70 -12.60 -4.33
N TRP A 327 -14.98 -11.68 -3.40
CA TRP A 327 -14.86 -11.92 -1.96
C TRP A 327 -15.79 -13.01 -1.48
N ALA A 328 -17.06 -12.96 -1.89
CA ALA A 328 -18.07 -13.92 -1.48
C ALA A 328 -17.71 -15.34 -1.91
N ASN A 329 -17.15 -15.49 -3.12
CA ASN A 329 -16.64 -16.75 -3.61
C ASN A 329 -15.50 -17.29 -2.75
N VAL A 330 -14.48 -16.48 -2.45
CA VAL A 330 -13.35 -16.92 -1.62
C VAL A 330 -13.82 -17.33 -0.23
N LEU A 331 -14.67 -16.52 0.39
CA LEU A 331 -15.17 -16.72 1.76
C LEU A 331 -16.29 -17.75 1.90
N ASP A 332 -16.77 -18.33 0.80
CA ASP A 332 -17.93 -19.24 0.75
C ASP A 332 -19.20 -18.66 1.37
N THR A 333 -19.47 -17.40 1.07
CA THR A 333 -20.56 -16.64 1.69
C THR A 333 -21.39 -15.92 0.62
N THR A 334 -22.25 -15.01 1.05
CA THR A 334 -23.00 -14.12 0.18
C THR A 334 -22.87 -12.72 0.74
N ILE A 335 -22.57 -11.76 -0.14
CA ILE A 335 -22.40 -10.36 0.21
C ILE A 335 -23.26 -9.58 -0.77
N ASP A 336 -24.28 -8.89 -0.25
CA ASP A 336 -25.15 -8.01 -1.01
C ASP A 336 -24.70 -6.55 -0.79
N HIS A 337 -24.91 -5.67 -1.77
CA HIS A 337 -24.60 -4.25 -1.63
C HIS A 337 -25.79 -3.34 -1.93
N SER A 338 -25.72 -2.12 -1.42
CA SER A 338 -26.71 -1.07 -1.64
C SER A 338 -26.61 -0.48 -3.05
N THR A 339 -27.48 0.49 -3.35
CA THR A 339 -27.35 1.32 -4.55
C THR A 339 -26.25 2.37 -4.36
N PRO A 340 -25.51 2.74 -5.42
CA PRO A 340 -24.40 3.69 -5.30
C PRO A 340 -24.84 5.09 -4.90
N GLU A 341 -24.16 5.63 -3.89
CA GLU A 341 -24.11 7.06 -3.60
C GLU A 341 -22.99 7.68 -4.42
N PHE A 342 -23.27 8.79 -5.12
CA PHE A 342 -22.27 9.44 -5.98
C PHE A 342 -21.57 10.56 -5.20
N ILE A 343 -20.27 10.66 -5.40
CA ILE A 343 -19.38 11.60 -4.76
C ILE A 343 -18.70 12.43 -5.84
N HIS A 344 -18.67 13.73 -5.63
CA HIS A 344 -17.95 14.68 -6.46
C HIS A 344 -17.57 15.87 -5.57
N ASP A 345 -16.40 15.79 -4.96
CA ASP A 345 -15.93 16.78 -3.98
C ASP A 345 -14.39 16.79 -3.93
N MET A 346 -13.83 17.77 -3.23
CA MET A 346 -12.38 17.92 -3.06
C MET A 346 -11.83 16.93 -2.04
N GLY A 347 -10.88 16.07 -2.45
CA GLY A 347 -10.00 15.26 -1.60
C GLY A 347 -10.68 14.72 -0.34
N ALA A 348 -10.23 15.18 0.82
CA ALA A 348 -10.76 14.78 2.13
C ALA A 348 -12.30 14.88 2.25
N ALA A 349 -12.92 15.90 1.65
CA ALA A 349 -14.37 16.08 1.70
C ALA A 349 -15.14 14.98 0.96
N ALA A 350 -14.51 14.32 -0.02
CA ALA A 350 -15.08 13.20 -0.75
C ALA A 350 -15.24 11.96 0.16
N VAL A 351 -14.33 11.77 1.14
CA VAL A 351 -14.30 10.58 2.01
C VAL A 351 -14.85 10.83 3.41
N ASP A 352 -14.75 12.05 3.92
CA ASP A 352 -15.13 12.44 5.28
C ASP A 352 -16.51 11.91 5.73
N PRO A 353 -17.59 11.97 4.92
CA PRO A 353 -18.89 11.43 5.33
C PRO A 353 -18.85 9.94 5.66
N VAL A 354 -18.14 9.15 4.85
CA VAL A 354 -17.98 7.70 5.02
C VAL A 354 -17.13 7.42 6.26
N ILE A 355 -16.02 8.15 6.42
CA ILE A 355 -15.12 8.03 7.57
C ILE A 355 -15.83 8.35 8.89
N ILE A 356 -16.61 9.43 8.94
CA ILE A 356 -17.37 9.84 10.14
C ILE A 356 -18.40 8.77 10.53
N GLN A 357 -19.06 8.15 9.55
CA GLN A 357 -20.04 7.08 9.78
C GLN A 357 -19.39 5.80 10.33
N LEU A 358 -18.15 5.53 9.93
CA LEU A 358 -17.42 4.31 10.27
C LEU A 358 -16.56 4.42 11.54
N GLY A 359 -16.05 5.60 11.84
CA GLY A 359 -15.05 5.83 12.90
C GLY A 359 -15.51 5.53 14.33
N GLU A 360 -16.80 5.24 14.55
CA GLU A 360 -17.28 4.77 15.86
C GLU A 360 -16.97 3.28 16.12
N ASN A 361 -16.82 2.47 15.07
CA ASN A 361 -16.73 1.00 15.20
C ASN A 361 -15.62 0.35 14.37
N GLN A 362 -14.94 1.09 13.49
CA GLN A 362 -13.83 0.58 12.67
C GLN A 362 -12.57 1.41 12.91
N GLU A 363 -11.43 0.74 13.06
CA GLU A 363 -10.13 1.39 13.22
C GLU A 363 -9.34 1.43 11.91
N PHE A 364 -9.57 0.45 11.02
CA PHE A 364 -8.78 0.24 9.79
C PHE A 364 -9.62 0.04 8.53
N ALA A 365 -9.00 0.35 7.39
CA ALA A 365 -9.50 0.10 6.05
C ALA A 365 -8.46 -0.65 5.20
N PHE A 366 -8.97 -1.42 4.23
CA PHE A 366 -8.18 -2.01 3.17
C PHE A 366 -8.25 -1.09 1.96
N VAL A 367 -7.10 -0.65 1.48
CA VAL A 367 -6.99 0.25 0.32
C VAL A 367 -6.30 -0.52 -0.79
N PHE A 368 -7.03 -0.76 -1.87
CA PHE A 368 -6.50 -1.37 -3.08
C PHE A 368 -6.20 -0.27 -4.09
N ASP A 369 -4.92 -0.14 -4.39
CA ASP A 369 -4.47 0.68 -5.50
C ASP A 369 -4.66 -0.13 -6.78
N THR A 370 -5.51 0.36 -7.69
CA THR A 370 -6.03 -0.42 -8.82
C THR A 370 -5.91 0.37 -10.11
N VAL A 371 -5.41 -0.28 -11.15
CA VAL A 371 -5.46 0.22 -12.52
C VAL A 371 -6.50 -0.55 -13.30
N VAL A 372 -7.38 0.19 -13.95
CA VAL A 372 -8.35 -0.37 -14.88
C VAL A 372 -7.88 -0.05 -16.29
N MET A 373 -7.82 -1.06 -17.15
CA MET A 373 -7.56 -0.89 -18.58
C MET A 373 -8.83 -1.20 -19.33
N ALA A 374 -9.30 -0.30 -20.20
CA ALA A 374 -10.44 -0.54 -21.08
C ALA A 374 -10.24 0.10 -22.45
N ASP A 375 -10.41 -0.66 -23.53
CA ASP A 375 -10.21 -0.20 -24.92
C ASP A 375 -8.82 0.44 -25.16
N GLY A 376 -7.78 -0.08 -24.49
CA GLY A 376 -6.41 0.42 -24.58
C GLY A 376 -6.17 1.77 -23.87
N ARG A 377 -7.11 2.23 -23.05
CA ARG A 377 -6.96 3.36 -22.13
C ARG A 377 -6.79 2.87 -20.70
N GLU A 378 -5.95 3.58 -19.96
CA GLU A 378 -5.64 3.33 -18.55
C GLU A 378 -6.44 4.31 -17.69
N PHE A 379 -7.02 3.82 -16.60
CA PHE A 379 -7.79 4.60 -15.65
C PHE A 379 -7.34 4.26 -14.24
N ASP A 380 -6.90 5.26 -13.49
CA ASP A 380 -6.51 5.09 -12.10
C ASP A 380 -7.76 5.05 -11.21
N CYS A 381 -7.80 4.08 -10.30
CA CYS A 381 -8.91 3.92 -9.36
C CYS A 381 -8.41 3.44 -8.01
N GLU A 382 -8.69 4.22 -6.96
CA GLU A 382 -8.50 3.76 -5.60
C GLU A 382 -9.78 3.10 -5.07
N VAL A 383 -9.63 1.86 -4.59
CA VAL A 383 -10.74 1.10 -4.00
C VAL A 383 -10.53 0.97 -2.50
N TYR A 384 -11.41 1.57 -1.70
CA TYR A 384 -11.38 1.44 -0.24
C TYR A 384 -12.44 0.43 0.18
N ALA A 385 -12.01 -0.74 0.64
CA ALA A 385 -12.88 -1.73 1.27
C ALA A 385 -12.73 -1.64 2.78
N ILE A 386 -13.84 -1.38 3.48
CA ILE A 386 -13.88 -1.16 4.92
C ILE A 386 -14.87 -2.15 5.52
N PRO A 387 -14.50 -3.45 5.59
CA PRO A 387 -15.32 -4.48 6.19
C PRO A 387 -15.34 -4.32 7.72
N ASP A 388 -16.43 -4.75 8.34
CA ASP A 388 -16.48 -4.90 9.79
C ASP A 388 -15.40 -5.88 10.26
N GLU A 389 -14.53 -5.41 11.15
CA GLU A 389 -13.40 -6.16 11.67
C GLU A 389 -13.80 -7.51 12.27
N ASN A 390 -14.92 -7.58 12.99
CA ASN A 390 -15.36 -8.82 13.63
C ASN A 390 -15.91 -9.80 12.61
N ASP A 391 -16.71 -9.32 11.66
CA ASP A 391 -17.25 -10.18 10.61
C ASP A 391 -16.16 -10.68 9.68
N LEU A 392 -15.17 -9.85 9.34
CA LEU A 392 -14.01 -10.25 8.56
C LEU A 392 -13.15 -11.29 9.29
N GLU A 393 -12.84 -11.07 10.58
CA GLU A 393 -12.11 -12.06 11.38
C GLU A 393 -12.86 -13.40 11.41
N ARG A 394 -14.18 -13.37 11.53
CA ARG A 394 -15.01 -14.59 11.51
C ARG A 394 -15.02 -15.26 10.13
N ALA A 395 -15.15 -14.49 9.05
CA ALA A 395 -15.16 -15.02 7.69
C ALA A 395 -13.83 -15.72 7.37
N LEU A 396 -12.71 -15.05 7.65
CA LEU A 396 -11.37 -15.60 7.44
C LEU A 396 -11.08 -16.80 8.34
N ASN A 397 -11.54 -16.82 9.59
CA ASN A 397 -11.37 -17.99 10.44
C ASN A 397 -12.10 -19.23 9.90
N ASN A 398 -13.21 -19.05 9.18
CA ASN A 398 -13.95 -20.13 8.54
C ASN A 398 -13.46 -20.47 7.13
N LEU A 399 -12.59 -19.65 6.53
CA LEU A 399 -12.00 -19.88 5.22
C LEU A 399 -11.22 -21.20 5.20
N ASP A 400 -11.49 -22.03 4.18
CA ASP A 400 -10.78 -23.27 3.95
C ASP A 400 -9.47 -22.99 3.20
N VAL A 401 -8.34 -23.44 3.73
CA VAL A 401 -6.99 -23.12 3.22
C VAL A 401 -6.78 -23.74 1.83
N ASP A 402 -7.41 -24.88 1.55
CA ASP A 402 -7.32 -25.54 0.24
C ASP A 402 -7.87 -24.65 -0.90
N ARG A 403 -8.80 -23.73 -0.59
CA ARG A 403 -9.37 -22.78 -1.58
C ARG A 403 -8.44 -21.61 -1.91
N ILE A 404 -7.41 -21.40 -1.09
CA ILE A 404 -6.35 -20.43 -1.32
C ILE A 404 -5.32 -21.02 -2.29
N GLU A 405 -5.03 -22.33 -2.19
CA GLU A 405 -4.00 -23.03 -2.98
C GLU A 405 -4.45 -23.47 -4.40
N GLU A 406 -5.74 -23.37 -4.76
CA GLU A 406 -6.29 -23.98 -5.99
C GLU A 406 -5.89 -23.30 -7.32
N THR A 407 -5.02 -22.28 -7.32
CA THR A 407 -4.45 -21.72 -8.57
C THR A 407 -3.06 -21.15 -8.31
N PRO A 408 -2.03 -21.49 -9.10
CA PRO A 408 -0.74 -20.84 -8.95
C PRO A 408 -0.88 -19.34 -9.17
N THR A 409 -0.36 -18.55 -8.23
CA THR A 409 -0.18 -17.10 -8.32
C THR A 409 0.61 -16.80 -9.59
N THR A 410 -0.11 -16.53 -10.67
CA THR A 410 0.47 -16.16 -11.96
C THR A 410 -0.21 -14.85 -12.34
N ALA A 411 0.00 -13.82 -11.54
CA ALA A 411 -0.09 -12.48 -12.10
C ALA A 411 1.04 -12.43 -13.15
N GLU A 412 0.75 -12.60 -14.43
CA GLU A 412 1.64 -12.18 -15.49
C GLU A 412 1.39 -10.68 -15.68
N PHE A 413 2.29 -9.83 -15.18
CA PHE A 413 2.31 -8.43 -15.62
C PHE A 413 2.79 -8.49 -17.06
N GLN A 414 1.94 -8.13 -18.01
CA GLN A 414 2.40 -7.99 -19.38
C GLN A 414 3.34 -6.80 -19.43
N GLU A 415 4.60 -7.05 -19.80
CA GLU A 415 5.55 -6.02 -20.18
C GLU A 415 4.86 -5.12 -21.22
N LEU A 416 4.57 -3.87 -20.86
CA LEU A 416 4.15 -2.86 -21.81
C LEU A 416 5.30 -2.68 -22.80
N GLU A 417 5.17 -3.26 -24.00
CA GLU A 417 6.11 -3.09 -25.11
C GLU A 417 6.11 -1.60 -25.52
N ASN A 418 7.04 -0.84 -24.95
CA ASN A 418 7.33 0.53 -25.36
C ASN A 418 7.64 0.57 -26.87
N SER A 419 6.73 1.19 -27.63
CA SER A 419 6.86 1.45 -29.07
C SER A 419 7.36 2.86 -29.36
#